data_AF-A0A2P2MPT0-F1
#
_entry.id   AF-A0A2P2MPT0-F1
#
_cell.length_a   1.000
_cell.length_b   1.000
_cell.length_c   1.000
_cell.angle_alpha   90.00
_cell.angle_beta   90.00
_cell.angle_gamma   90.00
#
_symmetry.space_group_name_H-M   'P 1'
#
loop_
_entity.id
_entity.type
_entity.pdbx_description
1 polymer ?
#
loop_
_entity_poly.entity_id
_entity_poly.type
_entity_poly.pdbx_seq_one_letter_code
_entity_poly.pdbx_strand_id
1 'polypeptide(L)'
;MAGQGMASSKFCLNIAGDTPSSNRLFDSIASHCIPVIISDDIELPFEDVLDYSEFCIFVRASDAVKKGYLLNLLRGIKQERWTKMWERLKEIAPHFEYHYPSQAGDAVDMIWKAVAHRKSSMGLNIHRKNRYLRSKAFRRTN
;
A
#
# COMPACT_ATOMS: atom_id res chain seq x y z
N MET A 1 -12.97 -18.84 12.68
CA MET A 1 -12.52 -17.43 12.85
C MET A 1 -12.18 -16.85 11.48
N ALA A 2 -12.33 -15.53 11.27
CA ALA A 2 -12.12 -14.89 9.95
C ALA A 2 -10.76 -15.22 9.31
N GLY A 3 -9.69 -15.31 10.11
CA GLY A 3 -8.34 -15.67 9.65
C GLY A 3 -8.23 -17.02 8.94
N GLN A 4 -8.94 -18.06 9.39
CA GLN A 4 -8.93 -19.37 8.72
C GLN A 4 -9.59 -19.31 7.34
N GLY A 5 -10.66 -18.53 7.20
CA GLY A 5 -11.34 -18.34 5.91
C GLY A 5 -10.43 -17.62 4.92
N MET A 6 -9.75 -16.56 5.37
CA MET A 6 -8.80 -15.81 4.53
C MET A 6 -7.59 -16.64 4.13
N ALA A 7 -6.97 -17.38 5.07
CA ALA A 7 -5.82 -18.23 4.78
C ALA A 7 -6.13 -19.36 3.77
N SER A 8 -7.39 -19.80 3.71
CA SER A 8 -7.85 -20.79 2.72
C SER A 8 -8.28 -20.19 1.36
N SER A 9 -8.34 -18.86 1.27
CA SER A 9 -8.80 -18.14 0.08
C SER A 9 -7.62 -17.69 -0.79
N LYS A 10 -7.80 -17.73 -2.12
CA LYS A 10 -6.78 -17.21 -3.06
C LYS A 10 -6.69 -15.68 -3.08
N PHE A 11 -7.81 -15.01 -2.85
CA PHE A 11 -7.98 -13.57 -2.96
C PHE A 11 -8.88 -13.03 -1.84
N CYS A 12 -8.55 -11.86 -1.30
CA CYS A 12 -9.33 -11.20 -0.25
C CYS A 12 -9.73 -9.79 -0.69
N LEU A 13 -11.04 -9.52 -0.69
CA LEU A 13 -11.59 -8.24 -1.13
C LEU A 13 -11.36 -7.16 -0.08
N ASN A 14 -10.66 -6.11 -0.48
CA ASN A 14 -10.32 -4.94 0.31
C ASN A 14 -11.00 -3.72 -0.33
N ILE A 15 -12.28 -3.56 -0.02
CA ILE A 15 -13.10 -2.45 -0.53
C ILE A 15 -12.86 -1.22 0.35
N ALA A 16 -12.45 -0.08 -0.18
CA ALA A 16 -12.32 1.12 0.64
C ALA A 16 -13.65 1.45 1.34
N GLY A 17 -13.56 1.77 2.64
CA GLY A 17 -14.68 2.31 3.42
C GLY A 17 -14.42 3.77 3.75
N ASP A 18 -15.31 4.39 4.53
CA ASP A 18 -15.23 5.82 4.88
C ASP A 18 -14.02 6.17 5.76
N THR A 19 -13.36 5.17 6.35
CA THR A 19 -12.17 5.36 7.19
C THR A 19 -11.00 4.50 6.71
N PRO A 20 -9.77 5.05 6.65
CA PRO A 20 -8.57 4.31 6.25
C PRO A 20 -8.11 3.27 7.31
N SER A 21 -8.72 3.24 8.48
CA SER A 21 -8.37 2.39 9.64
C SER A 21 -8.93 0.96 9.59
N SER A 22 -9.46 0.51 8.45
CA SER A 22 -9.99 -0.85 8.32
C SER A 22 -8.87 -1.90 8.37
N ASN A 23 -8.95 -2.84 9.31
CA ASN A 23 -7.97 -3.92 9.47
C ASN A 23 -7.93 -4.92 8.31
N ARG A 24 -8.91 -4.92 7.40
CA ARG A 24 -9.03 -5.92 6.31
C ARG A 24 -7.76 -6.11 5.48
N LEU A 25 -7.02 -5.04 5.21
CA LEU A 25 -5.77 -5.12 4.43
C LEU A 25 -4.69 -5.86 5.23
N PHE A 26 -4.50 -5.47 6.49
CA PHE A 26 -3.54 -6.11 7.39
C PHE A 26 -3.91 -7.57 7.65
N ASP A 27 -5.19 -7.86 7.83
CA ASP A 27 -5.70 -9.22 7.99
C ASP A 27 -5.45 -10.09 6.74
N SER A 28 -5.61 -9.52 5.55
CA SER A 28 -5.33 -10.19 4.28
C SER A 28 -3.83 -10.50 4.14
N ILE A 29 -2.97 -9.52 4.48
CA ILE A 29 -1.52 -9.66 4.44
C ILE A 29 -1.05 -10.74 5.44
N ALA A 30 -1.47 -10.64 6.70
CA ALA A 30 -1.10 -11.59 7.75
C ALA A 30 -1.59 -13.02 7.45
N SER A 31 -2.69 -13.16 6.70
CA SER A 31 -3.22 -14.45 6.27
C SER A 31 -2.63 -14.95 4.95
N HIS A 32 -1.69 -14.21 4.33
CA HIS A 32 -1.15 -14.47 2.99
C HIS A 32 -2.21 -14.62 1.90
N CYS A 33 -3.33 -13.90 2.05
CA CYS A 33 -4.41 -13.86 1.09
C CYS A 33 -4.22 -12.65 0.18
N ILE A 34 -4.07 -12.87 -1.13
CA ILE A 34 -3.74 -11.79 -2.09
C ILE A 34 -4.82 -10.69 -2.03
N PRO A 35 -4.45 -9.45 -1.64
CA PRO A 35 -5.41 -8.36 -1.55
C PRO A 35 -5.92 -7.95 -2.93
N VAL A 36 -7.24 -7.86 -3.06
CA VAL A 36 -7.92 -7.23 -4.19
C VAL A 36 -8.49 -5.91 -3.70
N ILE A 37 -7.77 -4.84 -3.98
CA ILE A 37 -8.05 -3.49 -3.52
C ILE A 37 -9.04 -2.85 -4.49
N ILE A 38 -10.23 -2.53 -3.97
CA ILE A 38 -11.28 -1.82 -4.73
C ILE A 38 -11.37 -0.40 -4.18
N SER A 39 -10.69 0.53 -4.85
CA SER A 39 -10.68 1.95 -4.52
C SER A 39 -10.03 2.75 -5.66
N ASP A 40 -10.42 4.01 -5.80
CA ASP A 40 -9.74 4.97 -6.68
C ASP A 40 -8.75 5.87 -5.91
N ASP A 41 -8.92 6.04 -4.59
CA ASP A 41 -8.21 7.06 -3.79
C ASP A 41 -7.62 6.51 -2.46
N ILE A 42 -7.35 5.20 -2.38
CA ILE A 42 -6.78 4.62 -1.15
C ILE A 42 -5.29 4.95 -1.01
N GLU A 43 -4.90 5.50 0.14
CA GLU A 43 -3.50 5.59 0.55
C GLU A 43 -3.09 4.27 1.23
N LEU A 44 -1.94 3.72 0.83
CA LEU A 44 -1.46 2.44 1.35
C LEU A 44 -0.28 2.60 2.31
N PRO A 45 -0.22 1.81 3.38
CA PRO A 45 0.89 1.85 4.32
C PRO A 45 2.19 1.47 3.62
N PHE A 46 3.23 2.29 3.80
CA PHE A 46 4.57 2.07 3.22
C PHE A 46 4.59 1.99 1.68
N GLU A 47 3.62 2.57 0.98
CA GLU A 47 3.55 2.58 -0.49
C GLU A 47 4.73 3.29 -1.18
N ASP A 48 5.47 4.11 -0.45
CA ASP A 48 6.71 4.75 -0.90
C ASP A 48 7.94 3.84 -0.79
N VAL A 49 7.79 2.68 -0.14
CA VAL A 49 8.83 1.67 0.06
C VAL A 49 8.47 0.34 -0.61
N LEU A 50 7.18 -0.02 -0.60
CA LEU A 50 6.66 -1.30 -1.11
C LEU A 50 5.86 -1.07 -2.40
N ASP A 51 6.20 -1.81 -3.46
CA ASP A 51 5.40 -1.84 -4.68
C ASP A 51 4.23 -2.83 -4.52
N TYR A 52 3.06 -2.30 -4.17
CA TYR A 52 1.84 -3.09 -4.02
C TYR A 52 1.40 -3.77 -5.31
N SER A 53 1.83 -3.33 -6.49
CA SER A 53 1.47 -3.99 -7.76
C SER A 53 2.08 -5.38 -7.90
N GLU A 54 3.12 -5.68 -7.12
CA GLU A 54 3.79 -6.99 -7.12
C GLU A 54 3.00 -8.06 -6.34
N PHE A 55 2.13 -7.65 -5.40
CA PHE A 55 1.40 -8.58 -4.51
C PHE A 55 -0.09 -8.28 -4.31
N CYS A 56 -0.63 -7.21 -4.91
CA CYS A 56 -2.05 -6.86 -4.88
C CYS A 56 -2.65 -6.72 -6.28
N ILE A 57 -3.99 -6.78 -6.34
CA ILE A 57 -4.77 -6.47 -7.53
C ILE A 57 -5.57 -5.21 -7.25
N PHE A 58 -5.45 -4.21 -8.13
CA PHE A 58 -6.20 -2.97 -8.03
C PHE A 58 -7.37 -2.96 -9.00
N VAL A 59 -8.54 -2.55 -8.51
CA VAL A 59 -9.77 -2.44 -9.28
C VAL A 59 -10.42 -1.10 -8.98
N ARG A 60 -10.78 -0.33 -10.02
CA ARG A 60 -11.54 0.91 -9.85
C ARG A 60 -12.92 0.60 -9.28
N ALA A 61 -13.45 1.49 -8.43
CA ALA A 61 -14.77 1.27 -7.85
C ALA A 61 -15.86 1.14 -8.95
N SER A 62 -15.74 1.96 -10.01
CA SER A 62 -16.62 1.94 -11.17
C SER A 62 -16.55 0.65 -12.01
N ASP A 63 -15.42 -0.07 -11.98
CA ASP A 63 -15.28 -1.36 -12.67
C ASP A 63 -15.81 -2.51 -11.80
N ALA A 64 -15.59 -2.44 -10.48
CA ALA A 64 -16.02 -3.47 -9.54
C ALA A 64 -17.55 -3.68 -9.53
N VAL A 65 -18.33 -2.63 -9.79
CA VAL A 65 -19.80 -2.71 -9.86
C VAL A 65 -20.33 -3.30 -11.17
N LYS A 66 -19.49 -3.42 -12.22
CA LYS A 66 -19.91 -4.00 -13.49
C LYS A 66 -20.16 -5.50 -13.33
N LYS A 67 -21.35 -5.95 -13.74
CA LYS A 67 -21.78 -7.34 -13.60
C LYS A 67 -20.73 -8.30 -14.18
N GLY A 68 -20.21 -9.19 -13.34
CA GLY A 68 -19.26 -10.23 -13.73
C GLY A 68 -17.81 -9.78 -13.92
N TYR A 69 -17.51 -8.47 -13.89
CA TYR A 69 -16.15 -7.96 -14.12
C TYR A 69 -15.14 -8.58 -13.14
N LEU A 70 -15.43 -8.48 -11.84
CA LEU A 70 -14.53 -8.94 -10.78
C LEU A 70 -14.28 -10.46 -10.85
N LEU A 71 -15.33 -11.25 -11.08
CA LEU A 71 -15.21 -12.71 -11.22
C LEU A 71 -14.38 -13.10 -12.45
N ASN A 72 -14.61 -12.42 -13.58
CA ASN A 72 -13.87 -12.68 -14.83
C ASN A 72 -12.40 -12.29 -14.68
N LEU A 73 -12.12 -11.14 -14.04
CA LEU A 73 -10.76 -10.69 -13.74
C LEU A 73 -10.03 -11.73 -12.89
N LEU A 74 -10.58 -12.09 -11.72
CA LEU A 74 -9.92 -12.98 -10.76
C LEU A 74 -9.75 -14.41 -11.31
N ARG A 75 -10.72 -14.93 -12.06
CA ARG A 75 -10.61 -16.24 -12.73
C ARG A 75 -9.63 -16.22 -13.90
N GLY A 76 -9.42 -15.06 -14.53
CA GLY A 76 -8.47 -14.89 -15.64
C GLY A 76 -7.00 -14.84 -15.19
N ILE A 77 -6.73 -14.73 -13.88
CA ILE A 77 -5.37 -14.73 -13.35
C ILE A 77 -4.80 -16.15 -13.42
N LYS A 78 -3.75 -16.31 -14.24
CA LYS A 78 -3.03 -17.57 -14.36
C LYS A 78 -2.33 -17.94 -13.06
N GLN A 79 -2.20 -19.24 -12.82
CA GLN A 79 -1.62 -19.77 -11.60
C GLN A 79 -0.18 -19.27 -11.38
N GLU A 80 0.63 -19.13 -12.44
CA GLU A 80 2.01 -18.66 -12.34
C GLU A 80 2.08 -17.22 -11.84
N ARG A 81 1.17 -16.36 -12.31
CA ARG A 81 1.08 -14.97 -11.84
C ARG A 81 0.63 -14.92 -10.38
N TRP A 82 -0.39 -15.73 -10.04
CA TRP A 82 -0.86 -15.82 -8.66
C TRP A 82 0.25 -16.28 -7.71
N THR A 83 1.02 -17.31 -8.09
CA THR A 83 2.13 -17.83 -7.27
C THR A 83 3.18 -16.76 -7.02
N LYS A 84 3.59 -16.01 -8.05
CA LYS A 84 4.55 -14.90 -7.88
C LYS A 84 4.06 -13.84 -6.90
N MET A 85 2.80 -13.43 -7.04
CA MET A 85 2.20 -12.46 -6.12
C MET A 85 2.11 -12.98 -4.69
N TRP A 86 1.81 -14.28 -4.51
CA TRP A 86 1.75 -14.92 -3.21
C TRP A 86 3.13 -15.07 -2.54
N GLU A 87 4.15 -15.47 -3.31
CA GLU A 87 5.55 -15.50 -2.84
C GLU A 87 6.00 -14.12 -2.39
N ARG A 88 5.70 -13.10 -3.19
CA ARG A 88 6.00 -11.72 -2.82
C ARG A 88 5.25 -11.26 -1.56
N LEU A 89 3.98 -11.61 -1.45
CA LEU A 89 3.17 -11.32 -0.26
C LEU A 89 3.79 -11.90 1.01
N LYS A 90 4.32 -13.13 0.93
CA LYS A 90 5.01 -13.80 2.04
C LYS A 90 6.30 -13.09 2.45
N GLU A 91 7.07 -12.58 1.49
CA GLU A 91 8.28 -11.80 1.78
C GLU A 91 7.97 -10.47 2.48
N ILE A 92 6.87 -9.82 2.11
CA ILE A 92 6.52 -8.49 2.64
C ILE A 92 5.70 -8.54 3.93
N ALA A 93 5.05 -9.66 4.26
CA ALA A 93 4.20 -9.78 5.45
C ALA A 93 4.92 -9.38 6.77
N PRO A 94 6.19 -9.75 7.01
CA PRO A 94 6.93 -9.34 8.20
C PRO A 94 7.06 -7.81 8.37
N HIS A 95 6.99 -7.03 7.28
CA HIS A 95 7.01 -5.57 7.32
C HIS A 95 5.79 -4.95 8.01
N PHE A 96 4.75 -5.75 8.26
CA PHE A 96 3.51 -5.34 8.92
C PHE A 96 3.41 -5.88 10.36
N GLU A 97 4.43 -6.58 10.84
CA GLU A 97 4.46 -7.17 12.17
C GLU A 97 5.27 -6.31 13.15
N TYR A 98 4.71 -6.10 14.35
CA TYR A 98 5.38 -5.37 15.42
C TYR A 98 6.19 -6.34 16.29
N HIS A 99 7.49 -6.06 16.46
CA HIS A 99 8.37 -6.84 17.32
C HIS A 99 8.89 -6.00 18.50
N TYR A 100 9.21 -6.67 19.61
CA TYR A 100 9.94 -6.08 20.74
C TYR A 100 11.08 -7.02 21.19
N PRO A 101 12.36 -6.60 21.11
CA PRO A 101 12.83 -5.33 20.53
C PRO A 101 12.55 -5.27 19.01
N SER A 102 12.52 -4.06 18.46
CA SER A 102 12.31 -3.87 17.02
C SER A 102 13.43 -4.53 16.21
N GLN A 103 13.05 -5.10 15.07
CA GLN A 103 13.93 -5.80 14.14
C GLN A 103 14.01 -5.07 12.80
N ALA A 104 15.11 -5.28 12.06
CA ALA A 104 15.27 -4.70 10.74
C ALA A 104 14.15 -5.16 9.81
N GLY A 105 13.46 -4.20 9.20
CA GLY A 105 12.31 -4.44 8.34
C GLY A 105 11.02 -4.77 9.07
N ASP A 106 10.91 -4.69 10.39
CA ASP A 106 9.60 -4.83 11.04
C ASP A 106 8.73 -3.57 10.86
N ALA A 107 7.49 -3.59 11.36
CA ALA A 107 6.59 -2.45 11.24
C ALA A 107 7.15 -1.15 11.84
N VAL A 108 7.93 -1.22 12.92
CA VAL A 108 8.54 -0.05 13.58
C VAL A 108 9.64 0.54 12.70
N ASP A 109 10.53 -0.29 12.17
CA ASP A 109 11.58 0.13 11.23
C ASP A 109 10.98 0.71 9.94
N MET A 110 9.92 0.10 9.41
CA MET A 110 9.19 0.59 8.24
C MET A 110 8.55 1.96 8.46
N ILE A 111 7.97 2.20 9.65
CA ILE A 111 7.48 3.54 10.04
C ILE A 111 8.62 4.55 10.00
N TRP A 112 9.78 4.24 10.59
CA TRP A 112 10.92 5.15 10.58
C TRP A 112 11.45 5.44 9.17
N LYS A 113 11.51 4.43 8.30
CA LYS A 113 11.86 4.58 6.88
C LYS A 113 10.91 5.53 6.16
N ALA A 114 9.60 5.33 6.31
CA ALA A 114 8.58 6.19 5.69
C ALA A 114 8.66 7.64 6.21
N VAL A 115 8.85 7.84 7.52
CA VAL A 115 9.02 9.18 8.12
C VAL A 115 10.28 9.86 7.58
N ALA A 116 11.40 9.15 7.50
CA ALA A 116 12.65 9.68 6.96
C ALA A 116 12.51 10.08 5.48
N HIS A 117 11.83 9.26 4.68
CA HIS A 117 11.58 9.51 3.25
C HIS A 117 10.67 10.73 3.03
N ARG A 118 9.61 10.90 3.84
CA ARG A 118 8.74 12.09 3.77
C ARG A 118 9.46 13.37 4.20
N LYS A 119 10.31 13.29 5.23
CA LYS A 119 11.10 14.43 5.72
C LYS A 119 12.05 14.99 4.66
N SER A 120 12.75 14.14 3.92
CA SER A 120 13.67 14.57 2.86
C SER A 120 12.93 15.30 1.73
N SER A 121 11.79 14.75 1.30
CA SER A 121 10.92 15.34 0.28
C SER A 121 10.37 16.71 0.70
N MET A 122 9.91 16.84 1.96
CA MET A 122 9.48 18.13 2.51
C MET A 122 10.61 19.14 2.58
N GLY A 123 11.80 18.73 3.04
CA GLY A 123 12.99 19.59 3.10
C GLY A 123 13.35 20.18 1.74
N LEU A 124 13.36 19.35 0.69
CA LEU A 124 13.64 19.79 -0.67
C LEU A 124 12.60 20.81 -1.18
N ASN A 125 11.32 20.59 -0.90
CA ASN A 125 10.23 21.50 -1.27
C ASN A 125 10.35 22.85 -0.54
N ILE A 126 10.69 22.85 0.75
CA ILE A 126 10.94 24.06 1.54
C ILE A 126 12.13 24.83 0.93
N HIS A 127 13.24 24.16 0.64
CA HIS A 127 14.42 24.80 0.04
C HIS A 127 14.12 25.41 -1.33
N ARG A 128 13.33 24.72 -2.17
CA ARG A 128 12.84 25.24 -3.46
C ARG A 128 12.00 26.50 -3.26
N LYS A 129 11.01 26.48 -2.37
CA LYS A 129 10.13 27.63 -2.08
C LYS A 129 10.93 28.84 -1.59
N ASN A 130 11.89 28.62 -0.69
CA ASN A 130 12.74 29.68 -0.15
C ASN A 130 13.61 30.34 -1.23
N ARG A 131 14.12 29.59 -2.23
CA ARG A 131 14.85 30.18 -3.36
C ARG A 131 14.00 31.16 -4.17
N TYR A 132 12.75 30.82 -4.45
CA TYR A 132 11.82 31.71 -5.17
C TYR A 132 11.38 32.92 -4.35
N LEU A 133 11.25 32.77 -3.04
CA LEU A 133 10.95 33.91 -2.15
C LEU A 133 12.12 34.91 -2.12
N ARG A 134 13.36 34.43 -2.03
CA ARG A 134 14.56 35.28 -2.07
C ARG A 134 14.69 36.02 -3.40
N SER A 135 14.43 35.36 -4.53
CA SER A 135 14.49 36.01 -5.83
C SER A 135 13.39 37.05 -6.05
N LYS A 136 12.17 36.81 -5.53
CA LYS A 136 11.08 37.80 -5.53
C LYS A 136 11.38 39.00 -4.62
N ALA A 137 11.99 38.77 -3.46
CA ALA A 137 12.40 39.84 -2.55
C ALA A 137 13.46 40.75 -3.21
N PHE A 138 14.47 40.17 -3.87
CA PHE A 138 15.49 40.92 -4.61
C PHE A 138 14.91 41.81 -5.72
N ARG A 139 13.90 41.33 -6.46
CA ARG A 139 13.21 42.10 -7.51
C ARG A 139 12.30 43.23 -7.00
N ARG A 140 11.96 43.26 -5.70
CA ARG A 140 11.13 44.32 -5.10
C ARG A 140 11.93 45.48 -4.52
N THR A 141 13.24 45.30 -4.37
CA THR A 141 14.18 46.29 -3.80
C THR A 141 14.99 47.05 -4.85
N ASN A 142 14.76 46.78 -6.14
CA ASN A 142 15.20 47.57 -7.30
C ASN A 142 13.98 48.14 -8.01
#